data_AF-A0A7V9N7E9-F1
#
_entry.id   AF-A0A7V9N7E9-F1
#
_cell.length_a   1.000
_cell.length_b   1.000
_cell.length_c   1.000
_cell.angle_alpha   90.00
_cell.angle_beta   90.00
_cell.angle_gamma   90.00
#
_symmetry.space_group_name_H-M   'P 1'
#
loop_
_entity.id
_entity.type
_entity.pdbx_description
1 polymer ?
#
loop_
_entity_poly.entity_id
_entity_poly.type
_entity_poly.pdbx_seq_one_letter_code
_entity_poly.pdbx_strand_id
1 'polypeptide(L)'
;MRRDEDDPDAVRRWHDGISVFDDFVRACELASGFGFGWIATIALEDAAGYEVSQFGRDRHHYTIFGEPEQLMARVSEVRPVPRAPGE
;
A
#
# COMPACT_ATOMS: atom_id res chain seq x y z
N MET A 1 -23.69 -4.87 -2.88
CA MET A 1 -22.39 -4.44 -2.33
C MET A 1 -22.14 -5.31 -1.11
N ARG A 2 -21.27 -6.32 -1.21
CA ARG A 2 -20.85 -7.08 -0.03
C ARG A 2 -20.07 -6.11 0.86
N ARG A 3 -20.37 -6.07 2.15
CA ARG A 3 -19.55 -5.33 3.10
C ARG A 3 -18.28 -6.14 3.30
N ASP A 4 -17.13 -5.48 3.39
CA ASP A 4 -15.84 -6.13 3.62
C ASP A 4 -15.84 -6.98 4.92
N GLU A 5 -16.78 -6.72 5.83
CA GLU A 5 -17.02 -7.44 7.09
C GLU A 5 -17.35 -8.94 6.92
N ASP A 6 -17.83 -9.39 5.75
CA ASP A 6 -18.19 -10.80 5.48
C ASP A 6 -17.05 -11.62 4.86
N ASP A 7 -15.90 -11.01 4.59
CA ASP A 7 -14.73 -11.67 4.02
C ASP A 7 -13.70 -11.93 5.13
N PRO A 8 -13.47 -13.18 5.57
CA PRO A 8 -12.51 -13.49 6.63
C PRO A 8 -11.08 -13.04 6.27
N ASP A 9 -10.76 -12.87 4.99
CA ASP A 9 -9.48 -12.33 4.55
C ASP A 9 -9.45 -10.79 4.63
N ALA A 10 -10.58 -10.10 4.82
CA ALA A 10 -10.62 -8.65 5.01
C ALA A 10 -10.00 -8.21 6.33
N VAL A 11 -10.27 -8.93 7.43
CA VAL A 11 -9.66 -8.61 8.74
C VAL A 11 -8.15 -8.72 8.65
N ARG A 12 -7.64 -9.81 8.07
CA ARG A 12 -6.20 -10.00 7.83
C ARG A 12 -5.62 -8.89 6.94
N ARG A 13 -6.29 -8.51 5.86
CA ARG A 13 -5.85 -7.40 4.97
C ARG A 13 -5.79 -6.05 5.67
N TRP A 14 -6.78 -5.74 6.51
CA TRP A 14 -6.87 -4.46 7.20
C TRP A 14 -5.93 -4.35 8.39
N HIS A 15 -5.65 -5.45 9.11
CA HIS A 15 -4.77 -5.45 10.27
C HIS A 15 -3.31 -5.72 9.95
N ASP A 16 -3.03 -6.66 9.04
CA ASP A 16 -1.68 -7.20 8.84
C ASP A 16 -1.08 -6.76 7.49
N GLY A 17 -1.89 -6.15 6.61
CA GLY A 17 -1.53 -5.82 5.25
C GLY A 17 -1.17 -4.34 5.05
N ILE A 18 -0.10 -4.07 4.33
CA ILE A 18 0.23 -2.74 3.83
C ILE A 18 -0.28 -2.62 2.39
N SER A 19 -1.11 -1.61 2.12
CA SER A 19 -1.53 -1.27 0.76
C SER A 19 -0.39 -0.62 -0.01
N VAL A 20 -0.07 -1.18 -1.18
CA VAL A 20 0.98 -0.66 -2.07
C VAL A 20 0.48 -0.58 -3.50
N PHE A 21 1.15 0.27 -4.29
CA PHE A 21 0.89 0.42 -5.71
C PHE A 21 2.16 0.12 -6.51
N ASP A 22 2.01 -0.54 -7.66
CA ASP A 22 3.12 -0.82 -8.58
C ASP A 22 3.59 0.42 -9.35
N ASP A 23 2.75 1.46 -9.38
CA ASP A 23 3.00 2.72 -10.07
C ASP A 23 2.94 3.94 -9.13
N PHE A 24 3.94 4.80 -9.24
CA PHE A 24 4.08 6.00 -8.42
C PHE A 24 2.98 7.03 -8.72
N VAL A 25 2.56 7.17 -9.98
CA VAL A 25 1.49 8.11 -10.35
C VAL A 25 0.19 7.67 -9.69
N ARG A 26 -0.14 6.37 -9.76
CA ARG A 26 -1.31 5.80 -9.10
C ARG A 26 -1.31 5.99 -7.58
N ALA A 27 -0.16 5.80 -6.93
CA ALA A 27 0.00 6.08 -5.50
C ALA A 27 -0.25 7.56 -5.17
N CYS A 28 0.24 8.48 -6.02
CA CYS A 28 0.02 9.92 -5.86
C CYS A 28 -1.44 10.31 -6.01
N GLU A 29 -2.15 9.76 -6.99
CA GLU A 29 -3.60 10.01 -7.19
C GLU A 29 -4.38 9.69 -5.92
N LEU A 30 -4.12 8.53 -5.31
CA LEU A 30 -4.77 8.13 -4.06
C LEU A 30 -4.36 9.02 -2.89
N ALA A 31 -3.05 9.26 -2.69
CA ALA A 31 -2.56 10.11 -1.62
C ALA A 31 -3.12 11.54 -1.68
N SER A 32 -3.31 12.07 -2.89
CA SER A 32 -3.89 13.40 -3.11
C SER A 32 -5.34 13.51 -2.61
N GLY A 33 -6.11 12.42 -2.68
CA GLY A 33 -7.48 12.36 -2.16
C GLY A 33 -7.58 12.44 -0.63
N PHE A 34 -6.46 12.29 0.09
CA PHE A 34 -6.38 12.41 1.55
C PHE A 34 -5.86 13.77 2.03
N GLY A 35 -5.57 14.70 1.12
CA GLY A 35 -5.19 16.09 1.45
C GLY A 35 -3.75 16.29 1.94
N PHE A 36 -3.03 15.25 2.36
CA PHE A 36 -1.56 15.21 2.48
C PHE A 36 -1.11 13.76 2.69
N GLY A 37 0.11 13.41 2.25
CA GLY A 37 0.65 12.08 2.50
C GLY A 37 2.14 11.97 2.20
N TRP A 38 2.72 10.84 2.59
CA TRP A 38 4.06 10.42 2.16
C TRP A 38 3.93 9.15 1.33
N ILE A 39 4.69 9.05 0.25
CA ILE A 39 4.84 7.82 -0.51
C ILE A 39 6.22 7.25 -0.23
N ALA A 40 6.25 6.02 0.26
CA ALA A 40 7.47 5.25 0.41
C ALA A 40 7.60 4.23 -0.74
N THR A 41 8.77 4.15 -1.35
CA THR A 41 9.10 3.12 -2.34
C THR A 41 9.74 1.93 -1.64
N ILE A 42 9.10 0.77 -1.72
CA ILE A 42 9.59 -0.49 -1.15
C ILE A 42 10.24 -1.31 -2.26
N ALA A 43 11.53 -1.62 -2.12
CA ALA A 43 12.26 -2.48 -3.04
C ALA A 43 12.15 -3.95 -2.60
N LEU A 44 11.33 -4.71 -3.33
CA LEU A 44 11.08 -6.12 -3.06
C LEU A 44 12.14 -6.99 -3.78
N GLU A 45 13.29 -7.17 -3.14
CA GLU A 45 14.35 -8.10 -3.57
C GLU A 45 14.27 -9.40 -2.76
N ASP A 46 14.33 -10.56 -3.42
CA ASP A 46 14.20 -11.90 -2.84
C ASP A 46 12.93 -12.12 -1.97
N ALA A 47 12.10 -13.08 -2.37
CA ALA A 47 10.78 -13.36 -1.78
C ALA A 47 10.81 -13.95 -0.34
N ALA A 48 11.91 -13.80 0.40
CA ALA A 48 12.02 -14.28 1.77
C ALA A 48 11.57 -13.20 2.76
N GLY A 49 10.50 -13.48 3.51
CA GLY A 49 10.05 -12.66 4.65
C GLY A 49 8.81 -11.80 4.41
N TYR A 50 8.21 -11.82 3.22
CA TYR A 50 6.95 -11.14 2.96
C TYR A 50 6.10 -11.89 1.92
N GLU A 51 4.79 -11.75 2.01
CA GLU A 51 3.81 -12.23 1.05
C GLU A 51 3.23 -11.04 0.29
N VAL A 52 3.09 -11.15 -1.03
CA VAL A 52 2.40 -10.15 -1.85
C VAL A 52 1.17 -10.79 -2.48
N SER A 53 0.01 -10.19 -2.25
CA SER A 53 -1.27 -10.66 -2.77
C SER A 53 -2.09 -9.52 -3.37
N GLN A 54 -2.90 -9.83 -4.39
CA GLN A 54 -3.79 -8.87 -5.05
C GLN A 54 -5.23 -9.33 -4.87
N PHE A 55 -6.00 -8.55 -4.11
CA PHE A 55 -7.38 -8.90 -3.75
C PHE A 55 -8.44 -8.01 -4.40
N GLY A 56 -8.03 -6.84 -4.91
CA GLY A 56 -8.91 -5.83 -5.50
C GLY A 56 -9.08 -5.97 -7.01
N ARG A 57 -9.98 -5.17 -7.58
CA ARG A 57 -10.11 -5.01 -9.04
C ARG A 57 -9.07 -4.06 -9.63
N ASP A 58 -8.45 -3.23 -8.80
CA ASP A 58 -7.38 -2.36 -9.25
C ASP A 58 -6.13 -3.21 -9.48
N ARG A 59 -5.76 -3.37 -10.75
CA ARG A 59 -4.59 -4.15 -11.17
C ARG A 59 -3.27 -3.57 -10.65
N HIS A 60 -3.29 -2.30 -10.23
CA HIS A 60 -2.14 -1.58 -9.69
C HIS A 60 -2.07 -1.66 -8.16
N HIS A 61 -3.11 -2.18 -7.49
CA HIS A 61 -3.17 -2.28 -6.03
C HIS A 61 -2.77 -3.68 -5.56
N TYR A 62 -1.86 -3.72 -4.60
CA TYR A 62 -1.39 -4.93 -3.96
C TYR A 62 -1.42 -4.77 -2.44
N THR A 63 -1.41 -5.88 -1.73
CA THR A 63 -1.23 -5.94 -0.29
C THR A 63 0.03 -6.73 0.01
N ILE A 64 0.94 -6.12 0.76
CA ILE A 64 2.12 -6.80 1.29
C ILE A 64 1.83 -7.20 2.74
N PHE A 65 2.06 -8.46 3.07
CA PHE A 65 2.08 -8.96 4.44
C PHE A 65 3.50 -9.30 4.84
N GLY A 66 3.91 -8.91 6.04
CA GLY A 66 5.25 -9.20 6.57
C GLY A 66 5.47 -8.44 7.87
N GLU A 67 6.57 -8.75 8.55
CA GLU A 67 6.92 -8.03 9.77
C GLU A 67 7.24 -6.56 9.44
N PRO A 68 6.73 -5.58 10.22
CA PRO A 68 6.97 -4.16 9.96
C PRO A 68 8.45 -3.81 9.81
N GLU A 69 9.32 -4.38 10.66
CA GLU A 69 10.76 -4.14 10.62
C GLU A 69 11.39 -4.62 9.31
N GLN A 70 10.92 -5.75 8.79
CA GLN A 70 11.41 -6.30 7.52
C GLN A 70 10.98 -5.43 6.34
N LEU A 71 9.74 -4.96 6.32
CA LEU A 71 9.24 -4.08 5.27
C LEU A 71 9.92 -2.71 5.30
N MET A 72 10.13 -2.16 6.50
CA MET A 72 10.83 -0.88 6.70
C MET A 72 12.28 -0.94 6.25
N ALA A 73 12.97 -2.07 6.44
CA ALA A 73 14.33 -2.27 5.95
C ALA A 73 14.45 -2.25 4.42
N ARG A 74 13.33 -2.34 3.70
CA ARG A 74 13.26 -2.32 2.22
C ARG A 74 12.80 -0.98 1.65
N VAL A 75 12.50 0.00 2.49
CA VAL A 75 12.19 1.35 2.02
C VAL A 75 13.44 1.99 1.44
N SER A 76 13.40 2.33 0.16
CA SER A 76 14.53 2.93 -0.57
C SER A 76 14.41 4.44 -0.71
N GLU A 77 13.17 4.94 -0.78
CA GLU A 77 12.88 6.35 -0.97
C GLU A 77 11.58 6.73 -0.27
N VAL A 78 11.51 7.95 0.25
CA VAL A 78 10.29 8.52 0.82
C VAL A 78 10.10 9.92 0.23
N ARG A 79 8.97 10.14 -0.44
CA ARG A 79 8.61 11.41 -1.07
C ARG A 79 7.39 12.00 -0.38
N PRO A 80 7.42 13.28 0.04
CA PRO A 80 6.21 13.96 0.43
C PRO A 80 5.32 14.15 -0.81
N VAL A 81 4.02 13.88 -0.66
CA VAL A 81 3.01 14.26 -1.64
C VAL A 81 2.42 15.58 -1.17
N PRO A 82 2.70 16.69 -1.86
CA PRO A 82 2.16 17.97 -1.49
C PRO A 82 0.63 17.92 -1.55
N ARG A 83 -0.03 18.60 -0.60
CA ARG A 83 -1.45 18.89 -0.68
C ARG A 83 -1.74 19.55 -2.03
N ALA A 84 -2.79 19.10 -2.72
CA ALA A 84 -3.21 19.74 -3.96
C ALA A 84 -3.46 21.24 -3.67
N PRO A 85 -2.86 22.17 -4.44
CA PRO A 85 -3.11 23.60 -4.21
C PRO A 85 -4.58 23.91 -4.51
N GLY A 86 -5.38 24.26 -3.49
CA GLY A 86 -6.74 24.77 -3.70
C GLY A 86 -7.86 24.28 -2.78
N GLU A 87 -7.59 23.46 -1.75
CA GLU A 87 -8.58 23.12 -0.69
C GLU A 87 -8.36 23.91 0.60
#